data_AF-A0A433TGY9-F1
#
_entry.id   AF-A0A433TGY9-F1
#
_cell.length_a   1.000
_cell.length_b   1.000
_cell.length_c   1.000
_cell.angle_alpha   90.00
_cell.angle_beta   90.00
_cell.angle_gamma   90.00
#
_symmetry.space_group_name_H-M   'P 1'
#
loop_
_entity.id
_entity.type
_entity.pdbx_description
1 polymer ?
#
loop_
_entity_poly.entity_id
_entity_poly.type
_entity_poly.pdbx_seq_one_letter_code
_entity_poly.pdbx_strand_id
1 'polypeptide(L)'
;MPPPTKSVAKPAPKPAPKTGVKGLPKAPAKAKPAGGASKAPASKAPAATTAAKKEPEPAKPAPIVITEVPFKQVDAKVVFDREGTVKASGKWAIAMDENALIGRFLRHRDVNMLSTPDNQQMQPETIRMALLGSIKFGKPFVIDMMESEMYEFIRDKFDEILPGLLDMVLDKSIIKDESYMKIVKESDGQEYQSRYDYNIEGFSFLIITSQLAPNEELLRKMYPVKVTN
;
A
#
# COMPACT_ATOMS: atom_id res chain seq x y z
N MET A 1 16.49 16.27 -55.74
CA MET A 1 16.45 15.52 -54.47
C MET A 1 17.66 14.59 -54.43
N PRO A 2 18.71 14.89 -53.65
CA PRO A 2 19.76 13.93 -53.34
C PRO A 2 19.34 13.04 -52.15
N PRO A 3 19.69 11.75 -52.13
CA PRO A 3 19.37 10.87 -51.00
C PRO A 3 20.36 11.08 -49.84
N PRO A 4 19.92 11.06 -48.57
CA PRO A 4 20.83 11.09 -47.43
C PRO A 4 21.53 9.74 -47.24
N THR A 5 22.85 9.81 -47.08
CA THR A 5 23.78 8.71 -46.86
C THR A 5 23.61 8.09 -45.46
N LYS A 6 23.56 6.76 -45.41
CA LYS A 6 23.59 5.98 -44.16
C LYS A 6 25.00 6.03 -43.56
N SER A 7 25.16 6.66 -42.40
CA SER A 7 26.38 6.58 -41.61
C SER A 7 26.36 5.34 -40.73
N VAL A 8 27.44 4.55 -40.85
CA VAL A 8 27.70 3.30 -40.16
C VAL A 8 28.39 3.61 -38.83
N ALA A 9 27.83 3.13 -37.71
CA ALA A 9 28.49 3.19 -36.40
C ALA A 9 28.72 1.77 -35.86
N LYS A 10 29.97 1.48 -35.51
CA LYS A 10 30.45 0.29 -34.77
C LYS A 10 31.78 0.68 -34.12
N PRO A 11 32.25 0.02 -33.05
CA PRO A 11 31.62 -0.27 -31.75
C PRO A 11 32.46 0.30 -30.56
N ALA A 12 31.84 0.49 -29.39
CA ALA A 12 32.57 0.79 -28.15
C ALA A 12 33.04 -0.52 -27.45
N PRO A 13 34.27 -0.58 -26.89
CA PRO A 13 34.79 -1.78 -26.26
C PRO A 13 34.36 -1.93 -24.77
N LYS A 14 34.11 -3.19 -24.39
CA LYS A 14 33.92 -3.66 -23.00
C LYS A 14 35.22 -3.54 -22.18
N PRO A 15 35.14 -3.31 -20.86
CA PRO A 15 36.13 -3.80 -19.91
C PRO A 15 35.66 -5.11 -19.25
N ALA A 16 36.54 -6.10 -19.26
CA ALA A 16 36.42 -7.38 -18.54
C ALA A 16 37.34 -7.35 -17.28
N PRO A 17 37.26 -8.36 -16.39
CA PRO A 17 37.34 -8.24 -14.93
C PRO A 17 38.76 -8.35 -14.36
N LYS A 18 38.95 -7.93 -13.10
CA LYS A 18 40.11 -8.30 -12.29
C LYS A 18 39.71 -9.20 -11.12
N THR A 19 40.31 -10.38 -11.17
CA THR A 19 40.52 -11.42 -10.17
C THR A 19 41.39 -10.95 -9.00
N GLY A 20 41.31 -11.59 -7.84
CA GLY A 20 42.33 -11.46 -6.79
C GLY A 20 41.93 -11.99 -5.40
N VAL A 21 42.40 -13.19 -5.09
CA VAL A 21 42.14 -14.05 -3.91
C VAL A 21 43.10 -13.74 -2.75
N LYS A 22 42.67 -13.89 -1.48
CA LYS A 22 43.28 -14.73 -0.40
C LYS A 22 43.17 -14.14 1.02
N GLY A 23 42.79 -15.00 1.97
CA GLY A 23 43.34 -14.95 3.33
C GLY A 23 42.37 -15.26 4.49
N LEU A 24 42.13 -16.54 4.80
CA LEU A 24 41.78 -17.01 6.14
C LEU A 24 43.06 -17.18 6.98
N PRO A 25 43.02 -17.08 8.33
CA PRO A 25 43.00 -18.32 9.11
C PRO A 25 42.18 -18.31 10.43
N LYS A 26 41.52 -19.45 10.65
CA LYS A 26 41.31 -20.30 11.86
C LYS A 26 41.22 -19.71 13.29
N ALA A 27 40.19 -20.22 13.97
CA ALA A 27 39.95 -20.30 15.42
C ALA A 27 41.01 -21.08 16.22
N PRO A 28 40.93 -21.04 17.56
CA PRO A 28 40.74 -22.29 18.31
C PRO A 28 39.71 -22.21 19.47
N ALA A 29 39.56 -23.34 20.16
CA ALA A 29 38.36 -23.84 20.83
C ALA A 29 38.24 -23.62 22.36
N LYS A 30 37.03 -23.93 22.84
CA LYS A 30 36.53 -24.29 24.20
C LYS A 30 37.55 -24.67 25.29
N ALA A 31 37.25 -24.28 26.54
CA ALA A 31 37.08 -25.21 27.67
C ALA A 31 36.38 -24.55 28.90
N LYS A 32 35.59 -25.36 29.60
CA LYS A 32 34.94 -25.14 30.92
C LYS A 32 35.63 -26.10 31.92
N PRO A 33 35.64 -25.83 33.23
CA PRO A 33 34.96 -26.73 34.21
C PRO A 33 34.25 -25.94 35.34
N ALA A 34 33.07 -26.33 35.84
CA ALA A 34 32.79 -27.25 36.98
C ALA A 34 33.39 -26.75 38.32
N GLY A 35 32.73 -26.71 39.47
CA GLY A 35 31.45 -27.18 39.98
C GLY A 35 31.44 -26.93 41.51
N GLY A 36 30.30 -27.04 42.19
CA GLY A 36 30.27 -26.95 43.66
C GLY A 36 28.85 -26.91 44.24
N ALA A 37 28.39 -28.07 44.71
CA ALA A 37 27.11 -28.27 45.38
C ALA A 37 27.25 -28.09 46.90
N SER A 38 26.20 -27.63 47.59
CA SER A 38 25.78 -28.21 48.89
C SER A 38 24.40 -27.73 49.37
N LYS A 39 23.82 -28.58 50.21
CA LYS A 39 22.40 -28.83 50.53
C LYS A 39 21.72 -27.80 51.45
N ALA A 40 20.38 -27.85 51.40
CA ALA A 40 19.39 -27.27 52.32
C ALA A 40 19.55 -27.73 53.79
N PRO A 41 18.86 -27.07 54.75
CA PRO A 41 17.54 -27.59 55.14
C PRO A 41 16.45 -26.53 55.40
N ALA A 42 15.23 -27.04 55.51
CA ALA A 42 13.94 -26.36 55.51
C ALA A 42 13.64 -25.48 56.75
N SER A 43 12.83 -24.44 56.55
CA SER A 43 11.89 -23.92 57.55
C SER A 43 10.68 -23.25 56.88
N LYS A 44 9.55 -23.34 57.59
CA LYS A 44 8.16 -23.24 57.15
C LYS A 44 7.74 -21.84 56.66
N ALA A 45 6.72 -21.84 55.79
CA ALA A 45 5.96 -20.68 55.29
C ALA A 45 5.35 -19.81 56.42
N PRO A 46 4.93 -18.56 56.09
CA PRO A 46 3.55 -18.43 55.62
C PRO A 46 3.39 -17.60 54.34
N ALA A 47 2.26 -17.85 53.69
CA ALA A 47 1.84 -17.40 52.39
C ALA A 47 1.85 -15.88 52.20
N ALA A 48 2.58 -15.42 51.17
CA ALA A 48 2.28 -14.19 50.46
C ALA A 48 1.68 -14.57 49.11
N THR A 49 0.38 -14.34 48.97
CA THR A 49 -0.39 -14.51 47.74
C THR A 49 0.18 -13.59 46.66
N THR A 50 1.08 -14.11 45.84
CA THR A 50 1.47 -13.48 44.57
C THR A 50 0.30 -13.64 43.61
N ALA A 51 -0.47 -12.56 43.48
CA ALA A 51 -1.43 -12.38 42.41
C ALA A 51 -0.69 -12.58 41.08
N ALA A 52 -0.96 -13.70 40.41
CA ALA A 52 -0.55 -13.96 39.05
C ALA A 52 -1.15 -12.86 38.18
N LYS A 53 -0.30 -11.92 37.77
CA LYS A 53 -0.58 -10.91 36.76
C LYS A 53 -0.84 -11.67 35.48
N LYS A 54 -2.11 -11.91 35.15
CA LYS A 54 -2.52 -12.43 33.83
C LYS A 54 -1.91 -11.50 32.79
N GLU A 55 -0.98 -12.03 31.99
CA GLU A 55 -0.69 -11.48 30.68
C GLU A 55 -2.02 -11.25 29.96
N PRO A 56 -2.27 -10.03 29.44
CA PRO A 56 -3.43 -9.83 28.60
C PRO A 56 -3.25 -10.71 27.37
N GLU A 57 -4.09 -11.74 27.27
CA GLU A 57 -4.37 -12.50 26.07
C GLU A 57 -4.50 -11.49 24.90
N PRO A 58 -3.74 -11.64 23.81
CA PRO A 58 -3.76 -10.66 22.73
C PRO A 58 -5.20 -10.48 22.28
N ALA A 59 -5.72 -9.26 22.40
CA ALA A 59 -7.09 -8.92 22.09
C ALA A 59 -7.41 -9.49 20.70
N LYS A 60 -8.36 -10.44 20.64
CA LYS A 60 -8.84 -10.98 19.37
C LYS A 60 -9.18 -9.79 18.48
N PRO A 61 -8.56 -9.67 17.31
CA PRO A 61 -8.72 -8.48 16.50
C PRO A 61 -10.19 -8.38 16.09
N ALA A 62 -10.76 -7.17 16.16
CA ALA A 62 -12.18 -6.95 15.97
C ALA A 62 -12.69 -7.63 14.67
N PRO A 63 -13.92 -8.19 14.69
CA PRO A 63 -14.47 -8.87 13.52
C PRO A 63 -14.55 -7.89 12.34
N ILE A 64 -14.10 -8.34 11.18
CA ILE A 64 -14.15 -7.57 9.94
C ILE A 64 -15.63 -7.52 9.50
N VAL A 65 -16.24 -6.33 9.54
CA VAL A 65 -17.63 -6.13 9.11
C VAL A 65 -17.64 -5.78 7.63
N ILE A 66 -18.10 -6.71 6.80
CA ILE A 66 -18.26 -6.51 5.35
C ILE A 66 -19.65 -5.96 5.08
N THR A 67 -19.72 -4.85 4.34
CA THR A 67 -21.01 -4.23 3.97
C THR A 67 -21.42 -4.68 2.57
N GLU A 68 -22.63 -5.24 2.45
CA GLU A 68 -23.15 -5.63 1.13
C GLU A 68 -23.82 -4.43 0.44
N VAL A 69 -23.43 -4.17 -0.80
CA VAL A 69 -23.96 -3.05 -1.61
C VAL A 69 -24.37 -3.56 -2.99
N PRO A 70 -25.61 -3.32 -3.44
CA PRO A 70 -26.02 -3.66 -4.79
C PRO A 70 -25.18 -2.92 -5.84
N PHE A 71 -24.80 -3.58 -6.93
CA PHE A 71 -24.00 -2.99 -8.01
C PHE A 71 -24.49 -1.60 -8.45
N LYS A 72 -25.81 -1.45 -8.60
CA LYS A 72 -26.46 -0.18 -9.01
C LYS A 72 -26.20 1.00 -8.06
N GLN A 73 -25.85 0.73 -6.82
CA GLN A 73 -25.63 1.73 -5.76
C GLN A 73 -24.14 1.99 -5.49
N VAL A 74 -23.22 1.19 -6.03
CA VAL A 74 -21.77 1.31 -5.78
C VAL A 74 -21.25 2.71 -6.14
N ASP A 75 -21.67 3.24 -7.29
CA ASP A 75 -21.30 4.59 -7.76
C ASP A 75 -21.66 5.66 -6.71
N ALA A 76 -22.91 5.65 -6.24
CA ALA A 76 -23.43 6.66 -5.35
C ALA A 76 -22.97 6.46 -3.89
N LYS A 77 -22.87 5.21 -3.41
CA LYS A 77 -22.61 4.90 -1.99
C LYS A 77 -21.14 4.65 -1.66
N VAL A 78 -20.33 4.24 -2.63
CA VAL A 78 -18.95 3.81 -2.39
C VAL A 78 -17.97 4.75 -3.09
N VAL A 79 -18.16 4.98 -4.39
CA VAL A 79 -17.19 5.72 -5.22
C VAL A 79 -17.25 7.22 -4.93
N PHE A 80 -18.45 7.79 -5.01
CA PHE A 80 -18.69 9.21 -4.72
C PHE A 80 -19.25 9.46 -3.30
N ASP A 81 -19.59 8.38 -2.58
CA ASP A 81 -20.06 8.40 -1.19
C ASP A 81 -21.04 9.55 -0.87
N ARG A 82 -22.09 9.69 -1.68
CA ARG A 82 -23.11 10.74 -1.56
C ARG A 82 -23.89 10.68 -0.25
N GLU A 83 -23.97 9.50 0.34
CA GLU A 83 -24.61 9.27 1.65
C GLU A 83 -23.61 9.44 2.82
N GLY A 84 -22.31 9.58 2.56
CA GLY A 84 -21.28 9.78 3.57
C GLY A 84 -20.96 8.56 4.44
N THR A 85 -21.38 7.35 4.02
CA THR A 85 -21.21 6.12 4.80
C THR A 85 -19.73 5.72 4.88
N VAL A 86 -19.02 5.80 3.75
CA VAL A 86 -17.58 5.49 3.70
C VAL A 86 -16.79 6.55 4.47
N LYS A 87 -17.11 7.84 4.27
CA LYS A 87 -16.50 8.96 4.99
C LYS A 87 -16.71 8.85 6.50
N ALA A 88 -17.91 8.49 6.95
CA ALA A 88 -18.21 8.29 8.37
C ALA A 88 -17.40 7.16 9.01
N SER A 89 -16.97 6.15 8.23
CA SER A 89 -16.09 5.08 8.72
C SER A 89 -14.66 5.56 9.03
N GLY A 90 -14.28 6.75 8.55
CA GLY A 90 -12.92 7.27 8.65
C GLY A 90 -11.91 6.62 7.71
N LYS A 91 -12.28 5.52 7.03
CA LYS A 91 -11.40 4.75 6.12
C LYS A 91 -11.72 5.04 4.65
N TRP A 92 -10.91 4.48 3.76
CA TRP A 92 -11.21 4.37 2.33
C TRP A 92 -11.87 3.04 2.02
N ALA A 93 -12.63 2.94 0.93
CA ALA A 93 -13.33 1.71 0.60
C ALA A 93 -12.45 0.70 -0.14
N ILE A 94 -12.71 -0.59 0.09
CA ILE A 94 -12.29 -1.68 -0.79
C ILE A 94 -13.52 -2.43 -1.27
N ALA A 95 -13.71 -2.52 -2.59
CA ALA A 95 -14.85 -3.18 -3.20
C ALA A 95 -14.45 -4.56 -3.72
N MET A 96 -15.07 -5.60 -3.16
CA MET A 96 -14.98 -6.98 -3.61
C MET A 96 -16.10 -7.26 -4.61
N ASP A 97 -15.73 -7.51 -5.85
CA ASP A 97 -16.62 -7.63 -7.00
C ASP A 97 -16.30 -8.88 -7.83
N GLU A 98 -16.88 -9.99 -7.42
CA GLU A 98 -16.66 -11.32 -8.03
C GLU A 98 -16.89 -11.34 -9.55
N ASN A 99 -17.78 -10.48 -10.06
CA ASN A 99 -18.13 -10.43 -11.49
C ASN A 99 -17.32 -9.39 -12.29
N ALA A 100 -16.40 -8.67 -11.65
CA ALA A 100 -15.60 -7.58 -12.25
C ALA A 100 -16.44 -6.55 -13.05
N LEU A 101 -17.66 -6.26 -12.57
CA LEU A 101 -18.59 -5.31 -13.18
C LEU A 101 -18.21 -3.86 -12.85
N ILE A 102 -17.79 -3.57 -11.62
CA ILE A 102 -17.43 -2.24 -11.13
C ILE A 102 -16.23 -1.71 -11.91
N GLY A 103 -15.18 -2.51 -12.06
CA GLY A 103 -13.99 -2.10 -12.81
C GLY A 103 -14.33 -1.71 -14.26
N ARG A 104 -15.22 -2.45 -14.92
CA ARG A 104 -15.72 -2.10 -16.27
C ARG A 104 -16.58 -0.85 -16.27
N PHE A 105 -17.47 -0.72 -15.30
CA PHE A 105 -18.37 0.42 -15.17
C PHE A 105 -17.63 1.73 -14.91
N LEU A 106 -16.62 1.70 -14.02
CA LEU A 106 -15.86 2.88 -13.63
C LEU A 106 -14.97 3.46 -14.73
N ARG A 107 -14.56 2.65 -15.72
CA ARG A 107 -13.86 3.16 -16.92
C ARG A 107 -14.67 4.19 -17.71
N HIS A 108 -15.98 4.22 -17.53
CA HIS A 108 -16.88 5.17 -18.17
C HIS A 108 -17.35 6.28 -17.21
N ARG A 109 -16.76 6.36 -16.01
CA ARG A 109 -17.06 7.38 -15.00
C ARG A 109 -15.89 8.34 -14.84
N ASP A 110 -16.17 9.48 -14.22
CA ASP A 110 -15.16 10.51 -13.96
C ASP A 110 -14.28 10.13 -12.76
N VAL A 111 -13.43 9.12 -12.95
CA VAL A 111 -12.48 8.60 -11.97
C VAL A 111 -11.11 8.43 -12.63
N ASN A 112 -10.06 8.53 -11.83
CA ASN A 112 -8.73 8.12 -12.27
C ASN A 112 -8.51 6.69 -11.83
N MET A 113 -8.43 5.76 -12.78
CA MET A 113 -8.35 4.34 -12.51
C MET A 113 -7.07 3.76 -13.09
N LEU A 114 -6.33 3.00 -12.27
CA LEU A 114 -5.17 2.23 -12.69
C LEU A 114 -5.43 0.73 -12.48
N SER A 115 -5.02 -0.08 -13.45
CA SER A 115 -5.12 -1.53 -13.42
C SER A 115 -3.77 -2.13 -13.05
N THR A 116 -3.70 -2.91 -11.97
CA THR A 116 -2.44 -3.46 -11.49
C THR A 116 -1.75 -4.45 -12.43
N PRO A 117 -2.45 -5.26 -13.27
CA PRO A 117 -1.77 -6.11 -14.25
C PRO A 117 -1.08 -5.32 -15.38
N ASP A 118 -1.43 -4.05 -15.56
CA ASP A 118 -0.82 -3.20 -16.60
C ASP A 118 0.43 -2.50 -16.07
N ASN A 119 1.59 -3.00 -16.47
CA ASN A 119 2.89 -2.45 -16.05
C ASN A 119 3.11 -0.99 -16.50
N GLN A 120 2.48 -0.53 -17.58
CA GLN A 120 2.59 0.89 -17.98
C GLN A 120 1.82 1.79 -17.02
N GLN A 121 0.68 1.31 -16.51
CA GLN A 121 -0.14 2.02 -15.52
C GLN A 121 0.50 1.99 -14.12
N MET A 122 1.24 0.93 -13.82
CA MET A 122 1.94 0.75 -12.54
C MET A 122 3.38 1.30 -12.54
N GLN A 123 3.75 2.12 -13.53
CA GLN A 123 4.98 2.90 -13.44
C GLN A 123 4.86 3.96 -12.34
N PRO A 124 5.91 4.22 -11.53
CA PRO A 124 5.87 5.19 -10.44
C PRO A 124 5.38 6.57 -10.88
N GLU A 125 5.81 7.03 -12.06
CA GLU A 125 5.40 8.33 -12.58
C GLU A 125 3.92 8.38 -12.97
N THR A 126 3.40 7.29 -13.55
CA THR A 126 1.97 7.18 -13.90
C THR A 126 1.12 7.17 -12.64
N ILE A 127 1.52 6.43 -11.61
CA ILE A 127 0.84 6.40 -10.31
C ILE A 127 0.88 7.79 -9.66
N ARG A 128 2.05 8.43 -9.63
CA ARG A 128 2.25 9.77 -9.05
C ARG A 128 1.32 10.80 -9.71
N MET A 129 1.28 10.82 -11.04
CA MET A 129 0.44 11.75 -11.78
C MET A 129 -1.05 11.44 -11.64
N ALA A 130 -1.44 10.16 -11.62
CA ALA A 130 -2.83 9.77 -11.39
C ALA A 130 -3.28 10.16 -9.98
N LEU A 131 -2.45 9.96 -8.95
CA LEU A 131 -2.72 10.38 -7.58
C LEU A 131 -2.83 11.92 -7.48
N LEU A 132 -1.83 12.65 -7.99
CA LEU A 132 -1.84 14.11 -7.98
C LEU A 132 -3.03 14.71 -8.73
N GLY A 133 -3.34 14.19 -9.92
CA GLY A 133 -4.50 14.61 -10.69
C GLY A 133 -5.81 14.34 -9.94
N SER A 134 -5.90 13.22 -9.23
CA SER A 134 -7.07 12.89 -8.42
C SER A 134 -7.26 13.86 -7.25
N ILE A 135 -6.17 14.20 -6.54
CA ILE A 135 -6.22 15.17 -5.43
C ILE A 135 -6.52 16.58 -5.96
N LYS A 136 -5.87 16.99 -7.06
CA LYS A 136 -6.05 18.31 -7.65
C LYS A 136 -7.50 18.55 -8.08
N PHE A 137 -8.08 17.62 -8.83
CA PHE A 137 -9.43 17.78 -9.36
C PHE A 137 -10.52 17.24 -8.42
N GLY A 138 -10.14 16.63 -7.30
CA GLY A 138 -11.08 16.02 -6.36
C GLY A 138 -11.85 14.86 -6.98
N LYS A 139 -11.14 14.00 -7.73
CA LYS A 139 -11.70 12.81 -8.37
C LYS A 139 -11.37 11.56 -7.55
N PRO A 140 -12.22 10.52 -7.63
CA PRO A 140 -11.87 9.21 -7.08
C PRO A 140 -10.63 8.65 -7.77
N PHE A 141 -9.67 8.22 -6.96
CA PHE A 141 -8.51 7.44 -7.40
C PHE A 141 -8.74 5.96 -7.10
N VAL A 142 -8.74 5.15 -8.15
CA VAL A 142 -9.14 3.74 -8.11
C VAL A 142 -7.97 2.87 -8.54
N ILE A 143 -7.62 1.89 -7.71
CA ILE A 143 -6.68 0.84 -8.10
C ILE A 143 -7.46 -0.47 -8.24
N ASP A 144 -7.45 -1.02 -9.45
CA ASP A 144 -8.11 -2.28 -9.77
C ASP A 144 -7.10 -3.41 -9.73
N MET A 145 -7.24 -4.28 -8.72
CA MET A 145 -6.44 -5.48 -8.55
C MET A 145 -6.92 -6.65 -9.41
N MET A 146 -8.11 -6.51 -10.04
CA MET A 146 -8.72 -7.58 -10.83
C MET A 146 -8.77 -8.88 -10.01
N GLU A 147 -8.37 -10.02 -10.58
CA GLU A 147 -8.39 -11.35 -9.95
C GLU A 147 -7.13 -11.68 -9.12
N SER A 148 -6.16 -10.77 -9.03
CA SER A 148 -4.86 -11.03 -8.40
C SER A 148 -4.72 -10.28 -7.07
N GLU A 149 -4.14 -10.93 -6.06
CA GLU A 149 -3.67 -10.25 -4.85
C GLU A 149 -2.35 -9.54 -5.20
N MET A 150 -2.38 -8.21 -5.28
CA MET A 150 -1.23 -7.38 -5.65
C MET A 150 -1.00 -6.25 -4.64
N TYR A 151 -1.45 -6.41 -3.40
CA TYR A 151 -1.36 -5.34 -2.41
C TYR A 151 0.09 -4.96 -2.10
N GLU A 152 0.96 -5.95 -1.86
CA GLU A 152 2.39 -5.69 -1.62
C GLU A 152 3.07 -5.06 -2.84
N PHE A 153 2.69 -5.47 -4.06
CA PHE A 153 3.20 -4.86 -5.28
C PHE A 153 2.77 -3.39 -5.41
N ILE A 154 1.50 -3.06 -5.10
CA ILE A 154 1.05 -1.67 -5.06
C ILE A 154 1.86 -0.89 -4.03
N ARG A 155 2.08 -1.44 -2.84
CA ARG A 155 2.87 -0.81 -1.78
C ARG A 155 4.28 -0.48 -2.27
N ASP A 156 4.98 -1.45 -2.85
CA ASP A 156 6.33 -1.27 -3.39
C ASP A 156 6.35 -0.15 -4.44
N LYS A 157 5.35 -0.11 -5.34
CA LYS A 157 5.24 0.93 -6.37
C LYS A 157 4.96 2.32 -5.83
N PHE A 158 4.23 2.43 -4.73
CA PHE A 158 4.03 3.71 -4.05
C PHE A 158 5.30 4.15 -3.32
N ASP A 159 6.02 3.21 -2.71
CA ASP A 159 7.28 3.49 -2.01
C ASP A 159 8.41 3.93 -2.96
N GLU A 160 8.40 3.48 -4.22
CA GLU A 160 9.28 3.99 -5.28
C GLU A 160 9.08 5.50 -5.56
N ILE A 161 7.90 6.06 -5.26
CA ILE A 161 7.59 7.49 -5.44
C ILE A 161 8.02 8.27 -4.19
N LEU A 162 7.52 7.85 -3.04
CA LEU A 162 7.83 8.41 -1.74
C LEU A 162 7.68 7.28 -0.70
N PRO A 163 8.69 6.99 0.12
CA PRO A 163 8.58 5.93 1.12
C PRO A 163 7.41 6.15 2.08
N GLY A 164 6.56 5.13 2.22
CA GLY A 164 5.34 5.17 3.03
C GLY A 164 4.15 5.86 2.37
N LEU A 165 4.22 6.18 1.06
CA LEU A 165 3.16 6.94 0.39
C LEU A 165 1.80 6.24 0.42
N LEU A 166 1.76 4.91 0.24
CA LEU A 166 0.49 4.19 0.30
C LEU A 166 -0.13 4.27 1.70
N ASP A 167 0.67 4.13 2.75
CA ASP A 167 0.19 4.27 4.12
C ASP A 167 -0.30 5.72 4.39
N MET A 168 0.37 6.74 3.83
CA MET A 168 -0.08 8.14 3.90
C MET A 168 -1.39 8.39 3.16
N VAL A 169 -1.62 7.68 2.05
CA VAL A 169 -2.91 7.72 1.34
C VAL A 169 -3.96 7.05 2.22
N LEU A 170 -3.69 5.85 2.74
CA LEU A 170 -4.64 5.06 3.52
C LEU A 170 -5.09 5.74 4.82
N ASP A 171 -4.18 6.41 5.53
CA ASP A 171 -4.48 7.13 6.78
C ASP A 171 -4.97 8.57 6.56
N LYS A 172 -5.08 8.99 5.29
CA LYS A 172 -5.50 10.33 4.85
C LYS A 172 -4.53 11.43 5.29
N SER A 173 -3.28 11.13 5.63
CA SER A 173 -2.26 12.13 5.94
C SER A 173 -1.74 12.81 4.68
N ILE A 174 -1.82 12.17 3.50
CA ILE A 174 -1.41 12.77 2.23
C ILE A 174 -2.18 14.07 1.92
N ILE A 175 -3.44 14.15 2.35
CA ILE A 175 -4.31 15.32 2.16
C ILE A 175 -4.21 16.35 3.30
N LYS A 176 -3.53 16.00 4.40
CA LYS A 176 -3.30 16.89 5.54
C LYS A 176 -1.98 17.62 5.37
N ASP A 177 -1.94 18.85 5.90
CA ASP A 177 -0.73 19.69 5.94
C ASP A 177 -0.03 19.81 4.57
N GLU A 178 -0.81 19.77 3.48
CA GLU A 178 -0.31 19.87 2.11
C GLU A 178 0.75 18.80 1.77
N SER A 179 0.71 17.62 2.42
CA SER A 179 1.70 16.57 2.22
C SER A 179 1.81 16.06 0.78
N TYR A 180 0.73 16.16 0.00
CA TYR A 180 0.72 15.87 -1.43
C TYR A 180 1.69 16.75 -2.25
N MET A 181 2.13 17.90 -1.72
CA MET A 181 3.16 18.72 -2.37
C MET A 181 4.53 18.07 -2.38
N LYS A 182 4.79 17.09 -1.50
CA LYS A 182 6.05 16.34 -1.47
C LYS A 182 6.26 15.48 -2.72
N ILE A 183 5.19 15.14 -3.42
CA ILE A 183 5.24 14.34 -4.66
C ILE A 183 5.11 15.19 -5.93
N VAL A 184 4.94 16.51 -5.80
CA VAL A 184 4.97 17.45 -6.93
C VAL A 184 6.43 17.68 -7.34
N LYS A 185 6.69 17.64 -8.63
CA LYS A 185 8.02 17.90 -9.22
C LYS A 185 8.03 19.29 -9.85
N GLU A 186 9.22 19.88 -9.92
CA GLU A 186 9.42 21.17 -10.62
C GLU A 186 9.13 21.07 -12.13
N SER A 187 9.28 19.88 -12.71
CA SER A 187 8.94 19.59 -14.11
C SER A 187 7.44 19.50 -14.38
N ASP A 188 6.61 19.44 -13.33
CA ASP A 188 5.16 19.40 -13.49
C ASP A 188 4.63 20.77 -13.92
N GLY A 189 3.51 20.76 -14.64
CA GLY A 189 2.86 21.98 -15.12
C GLY A 189 2.60 22.99 -14.00
N GLN A 190 2.59 24.28 -14.33
CA GLN A 190 2.37 25.38 -13.39
C GLN A 190 1.08 25.19 -12.56
N GLU A 191 0.08 24.51 -13.14
CA GLU A 191 -1.16 24.16 -12.49
C GLU A 191 -1.00 23.24 -11.26
N TYR A 192 0.11 22.52 -11.10
CA TYR A 192 0.38 21.67 -9.93
C TYR A 192 1.15 22.39 -8.83
N GLN A 193 1.75 23.55 -9.12
CA GLN A 193 2.63 24.27 -8.20
C GLN A 193 1.86 25.09 -7.16
N SER A 194 0.61 25.46 -7.47
CA SER A 194 -0.25 26.24 -6.58
C SER A 194 -1.09 25.35 -5.68
N ARG A 195 -0.89 25.44 -4.36
CA ARG A 195 -1.67 24.72 -3.34
C ARG A 195 -3.15 25.09 -3.25
N TYR A 196 -3.51 26.28 -3.74
CA TYR A 196 -4.88 26.78 -3.63
C TYR A 196 -5.81 26.15 -4.67
N ASP A 197 -5.26 25.51 -5.71
CA ASP A 197 -6.01 24.96 -6.83
C ASP A 197 -6.31 23.46 -6.68
N TYR A 198 -6.21 22.91 -5.46
CA TYR A 198 -6.45 21.50 -5.16
C TYR A 198 -7.80 21.30 -4.47
N ASN A 199 -8.65 20.46 -5.06
CA ASN A 199 -9.95 20.05 -4.51
C ASN A 199 -9.81 18.81 -3.61
N ILE A 200 -9.19 19.02 -2.45
CA ILE A 200 -8.89 17.96 -1.49
C ILE A 200 -10.16 17.30 -0.94
N GLU A 201 -11.26 18.05 -0.78
CA GLU A 201 -12.53 17.54 -0.24
C GLU A 201 -13.23 16.53 -1.16
N GLY A 202 -13.02 16.66 -2.48
CA GLY A 202 -13.56 15.74 -3.48
C GLY A 202 -12.76 14.45 -3.63
N PHE A 203 -11.49 14.44 -3.18
CA PHE A 203 -10.63 13.28 -3.33
C PHE A 203 -11.15 12.08 -2.52
N SER A 204 -11.22 10.93 -3.19
CA SER A 204 -11.45 9.64 -2.55
C SER A 204 -10.49 8.59 -3.11
N PHE A 205 -10.14 7.61 -2.28
CA PHE A 205 -9.33 6.48 -2.69
C PHE A 205 -10.16 5.19 -2.58
N LEU A 206 -10.02 4.30 -3.56
CA LEU A 206 -10.74 3.03 -3.65
C LEU A 206 -9.81 1.96 -4.21
N ILE A 207 -9.88 0.77 -3.62
CA ILE A 207 -9.30 -0.45 -4.22
C ILE A 207 -10.45 -1.36 -4.65
N ILE A 208 -10.32 -1.97 -5.83
CA ILE A 208 -11.27 -2.96 -6.35
C ILE A 208 -10.56 -4.28 -6.53
N THR A 209 -11.24 -5.38 -6.23
CA THR A 209 -10.74 -6.73 -6.46
C THR A 209 -11.89 -7.67 -6.77
N SER A 210 -11.66 -8.66 -7.63
CA SER A 210 -12.59 -9.76 -7.85
C SER A 210 -12.48 -10.86 -6.79
N GLN A 211 -11.49 -10.77 -5.90
CA GLN A 211 -11.26 -11.75 -4.86
C GLN A 211 -12.25 -11.57 -3.70
N LEU A 212 -12.95 -12.65 -3.33
CA LEU A 212 -13.93 -12.64 -2.22
C LEU A 212 -13.29 -12.52 -0.82
N ALA A 213 -12.00 -12.86 -0.71
CA ALA A 213 -11.23 -12.79 0.52
C ALA A 213 -9.85 -12.19 0.22
N PRO A 214 -9.76 -10.86 0.04
CA PRO A 214 -8.47 -10.18 -0.05
C PRO A 214 -7.75 -10.22 1.30
N ASN A 215 -6.50 -9.77 1.32
CA ASN A 215 -5.65 -9.76 2.51
C ASN A 215 -6.35 -9.13 3.74
N GLU A 216 -6.32 -9.83 4.88
CA GLU A 216 -6.92 -9.35 6.14
C GLU A 216 -6.36 -8.01 6.59
N GLU A 217 -5.07 -7.75 6.36
CA GLU A 217 -4.46 -6.45 6.71
C GLU A 217 -5.16 -5.32 5.96
N LEU A 218 -5.41 -5.52 4.67
CA LEU A 218 -6.07 -4.55 3.81
C LEU A 218 -7.53 -4.33 4.24
N LEU A 219 -8.25 -5.42 4.54
CA LEU A 219 -9.62 -5.36 5.07
C LEU A 219 -9.72 -4.64 6.43
N ARG A 220 -8.65 -4.67 7.24
CA ARG A 220 -8.58 -3.93 8.50
C ARG A 220 -8.26 -2.45 8.30
N LYS A 221 -7.43 -2.11 7.31
CA LYS A 221 -7.07 -0.72 6.97
C LYS A 221 -8.19 0.01 6.22
N MET A 222 -9.00 -0.71 5.44
CA MET A 222 -10.05 -0.14 4.59
C MET A 222 -11.46 -0.47 5.10
N TYR A 223 -12.48 0.10 4.45
CA TYR A 223 -13.89 -0.16 4.64
C TYR A 223 -14.34 -1.20 3.61
N PRO A 224 -14.54 -2.47 4.00
CA PRO A 224 -14.80 -3.53 3.06
C PRO A 224 -16.25 -3.57 2.61
N VAL A 225 -16.42 -3.54 1.29
CA VAL A 225 -17.70 -3.60 0.60
C VAL A 225 -17.73 -4.82 -0.29
N LYS A 226 -18.77 -5.64 -0.16
CA LYS A 226 -19.04 -6.75 -1.08
C LYS A 226 -20.15 -6.34 -2.02
N VAL A 227 -19.91 -6.48 -3.32
CA VAL A 227 -20.89 -6.08 -4.32
C VAL A 227 -21.79 -7.24 -4.69
N THR A 228 -23.09 -7.01 -4.53
CA THR A 228 -24.15 -7.98 -4.82
C THR A 228 -24.85 -7.58 -6.10
N ASN A 229 -25.31 -8.56 -6.85
CA ASN A 229 -26.07 -8.34 -8.09
C ASN A 229 -27.57 -8.22 -7.80
#